data_AF-A0A954YVR2-F1
#
_entry.id   AF-A0A954YVR2-F1
#
_cell.length_a   1.000
_cell.length_b   1.000
_cell.length_c   1.000
_cell.angle_alpha   90.00
_cell.angle_beta   90.00
_cell.angle_gamma   90.00
#
_symmetry.space_group_name_H-M   'P 1'
#
loop_
_entity.id
_entity.type
_entity.pdbx_description
1 polymer ?
#
loop_
_entity_poly.entity_id
_entity_poly.type
_entity_poly.pdbx_seq_one_letter_code
_entity_poly.pdbx_strand_id
1 'polypeptide(L)'
;MVGFMISELADIESAVGAMLEAMEVEGSPLFSSVLATAVVDRKTAIAACLDLAHPAVVFGFDGRDKPASGVSVCGNPRLLVYVAASNLRSADGARVGDVDGVGAYTLANETLAVLDGAVVADDRRIVAVDDRVVVSNERTIVFEQRYGVVTLADTNTPTFDGQAILGADSVVTTQVGVLRSRSIAFGFPGIDGEFRHGLGHEGRTIRWVGQIRTDTHDAMSALEGGIEDRMGSGGASVLSDSVGRTFARCVMDAFNRRGERYVHPLTGQVVQNFELDFVQLAG
;
A
#
# COMPACT_ATOMS: atom_id res chain seq x y z
N MET A 1 7.30 -2.85 20.77
CA MET A 1 6.94 -3.36 19.44
C MET A 1 7.27 -2.28 18.41
N VAL A 2 8.54 -2.16 18.02
CA VAL A 2 9.04 -1.02 17.19
C VAL A 2 10.03 -1.47 16.12
N GLY A 3 10.99 -2.36 16.46
CA GLY A 3 12.07 -2.77 15.54
C GLY A 3 11.64 -3.35 14.19
N PHE A 4 10.46 -3.99 14.10
CA PHE A 4 9.95 -4.53 12.83
C PHE A 4 9.56 -3.47 11.80
N MET A 5 9.13 -2.26 12.22
CA MET A 5 8.72 -1.20 11.28
C MET A 5 9.91 -0.39 10.72
N ILE A 6 11.12 -0.59 11.24
CA ILE A 6 12.33 0.05 10.70
C ILE A 6 12.86 -0.74 9.49
N SER A 7 12.67 -2.07 9.46
CA SER A 7 13.01 -2.90 8.29
C SER A 7 12.16 -2.52 7.08
N GLU A 8 10.82 -2.62 7.19
CA GLU A 8 9.87 -2.43 6.08
C GLU A 8 10.18 -1.21 5.19
N LEU A 9 10.43 -0.04 5.79
CA LEU A 9 10.74 1.17 5.02
C LEU A 9 12.17 1.17 4.45
N ALA A 10 13.16 0.64 5.16
CA ALA A 10 14.53 0.52 4.66
C ALA A 10 14.66 -0.51 3.53
N ASP A 11 13.89 -1.60 3.59
CA ASP A 11 13.83 -2.63 2.55
C ASP A 11 13.23 -2.05 1.25
N ILE A 12 12.18 -1.23 1.36
CA ILE A 12 11.61 -0.48 0.22
C ILE A 12 12.57 0.61 -0.28
N GLU A 13 13.20 1.37 0.62
CA GLU A 13 14.15 2.44 0.30
C GLU A 13 15.38 1.90 -0.46
N SER A 14 15.91 0.75 -0.04
CA SER A 14 17.01 0.05 -0.72
C SER A 14 16.59 -0.49 -2.10
N ALA A 15 15.34 -0.97 -2.25
CA ALA A 15 14.84 -1.44 -3.53
C ALA A 15 14.64 -0.28 -4.53
N VAL A 16 14.08 0.85 -4.08
CA VAL A 16 13.94 2.07 -4.90
C VAL A 16 15.30 2.64 -5.28
N GLY A 17 16.26 2.68 -4.35
CA GLY A 17 17.63 3.10 -4.62
C GLY A 17 18.27 2.27 -5.73
N ALA A 18 18.22 0.94 -5.61
CA ALA A 18 18.76 0.03 -6.61
C ALA A 18 18.08 0.16 -7.99
N MET A 19 16.76 0.42 -8.03
CA MET A 19 16.04 0.70 -9.28
C MET A 19 16.53 1.99 -9.95
N LEU A 20 16.74 3.06 -9.17
CA LEU A 20 17.20 4.36 -9.68
C LEU A 20 18.68 4.34 -10.09
N GLU A 21 19.53 3.62 -9.37
CA GLU A 21 20.95 3.41 -9.72
C GLU A 21 21.13 2.56 -10.98
N ALA A 22 20.20 1.64 -11.25
CA ALA A 22 20.21 0.79 -12.44
C ALA A 22 19.59 1.44 -13.70
N MET A 23 19.17 2.71 -13.63
CA MET A 23 18.66 3.43 -14.81
C MET A 23 19.83 3.84 -15.71
N GLU A 24 19.86 3.35 -16.93
CA GLU A 24 20.89 3.68 -17.93
C GLU A 24 20.28 4.17 -19.25
N VAL A 25 20.99 5.08 -19.92
CA VAL A 25 20.75 5.46 -21.32
C VAL A 25 22.03 5.21 -22.11
N GLU A 26 21.91 4.47 -23.21
CA GLU A 26 23.03 4.05 -24.08
C GLU A 26 24.22 3.38 -23.35
N GLY A 27 23.96 2.72 -22.21
CA GLY A 27 24.98 2.06 -21.37
C GLY A 27 25.76 3.01 -20.45
N SER A 28 25.21 4.21 -20.18
CA SER A 28 25.70 5.15 -19.18
C SER A 28 24.61 5.42 -18.12
N PRO A 29 24.94 5.54 -16.82
CA PRO A 29 23.97 5.85 -15.79
C PRO A 29 23.21 7.16 -16.07
N LEU A 30 21.89 7.11 -15.93
CA LEU A 30 20.99 8.25 -16.15
C LEU A 30 21.17 9.34 -15.08
N PHE A 31 21.54 8.93 -13.86
CA PHE A 31 21.82 9.81 -12.73
C PHE A 31 23.30 9.78 -12.35
N SER A 32 23.90 10.97 -12.24
CA SER A 32 25.23 11.20 -11.66
C SER A 32 25.23 11.18 -10.13
N SER A 33 24.05 11.18 -9.49
CA SER A 33 23.89 11.04 -8.04
C SER A 33 22.50 10.52 -7.68
N VAL A 34 22.46 9.42 -6.91
CA VAL A 34 21.24 8.89 -6.27
C VAL A 34 21.43 9.03 -4.75
N LEU A 35 20.41 9.53 -4.04
CA LEU A 35 20.48 9.72 -2.59
C LEU A 35 19.14 9.46 -1.90
N ALA A 36 19.10 8.44 -1.05
CA ALA A 36 18.04 8.26 -0.07
C ALA A 36 18.17 9.29 1.07
N THR A 37 17.06 9.85 1.54
CA THR A 37 17.04 10.79 2.67
C THR A 37 15.74 10.74 3.47
N ALA A 38 15.83 10.96 4.77
CA ALA A 38 14.64 11.13 5.61
C ALA A 38 13.99 12.50 5.29
N VAL A 39 12.88 12.51 4.54
CA VAL A 39 12.23 13.73 4.06
C VAL A 39 11.41 14.40 5.17
N VAL A 40 12.11 15.01 6.13
CA VAL A 40 11.51 15.76 7.26
C VAL A 40 10.93 17.11 6.80
N ASP A 41 11.54 17.75 5.80
CA ASP A 41 11.00 18.93 5.10
C ASP A 41 11.39 18.84 3.61
N ARG A 42 10.41 19.12 2.73
CA ARG A 42 10.58 19.40 1.30
C ARG A 42 11.76 20.34 1.02
N LYS A 43 11.94 21.40 1.84
CA LYS A 43 13.04 22.36 1.64
C LYS A 43 14.42 21.71 1.79
N THR A 44 14.57 20.82 2.76
CA THR A 44 15.82 20.09 3.02
C THR A 44 16.11 19.10 1.89
N ALA A 45 15.09 18.39 1.40
CA ALA A 45 15.24 17.49 0.25
C ALA A 45 15.60 18.25 -1.04
N ILE A 46 14.94 19.39 -1.32
CA ILE A 46 15.29 20.25 -2.47
C ILE A 46 16.71 20.82 -2.34
N ALA A 47 17.12 21.27 -1.15
CA ALA A 47 18.48 21.77 -0.93
C ALA A 47 19.53 20.68 -1.18
N ALA A 48 19.37 19.51 -0.57
CA ALA A 48 20.25 18.36 -0.80
C ALA A 48 20.30 17.95 -2.28
N CYS A 49 19.18 18.03 -3.00
CA CYS A 49 19.10 17.72 -4.43
C CYS A 49 19.88 18.73 -5.30
N LEU A 50 19.95 20.00 -4.89
CA LEU A 50 20.69 21.07 -5.58
C LEU A 50 22.20 21.09 -5.27
N ASP A 51 22.62 20.47 -4.16
CA ASP A 51 24.03 20.35 -3.75
C ASP A 51 24.75 19.12 -4.37
N LEU A 52 24.02 18.25 -5.09
CA LEU A 52 24.54 17.03 -5.74
C LEU A 52 25.05 17.26 -7.18
N ALA A 53 25.76 16.27 -7.72
CA ALA A 53 26.16 16.27 -9.12
C ALA A 53 24.96 15.92 -10.01
N HIS A 54 24.48 16.88 -10.82
CA HIS A 54 23.36 16.66 -11.74
C HIS A 54 23.77 15.84 -13.00
N PRO A 55 22.87 15.05 -13.60
CA PRO A 55 21.50 14.77 -13.16
C PRO A 55 21.47 14.03 -11.82
N ALA A 56 20.60 14.45 -10.90
CA ALA A 56 20.53 13.89 -9.56
C ALA A 56 19.10 13.50 -9.20
N VAL A 57 18.96 12.47 -8.35
CA VAL A 57 17.68 12.07 -7.76
C VAL A 57 17.82 11.92 -6.25
N VAL A 58 16.93 12.59 -5.50
CA VAL A 58 16.84 12.50 -4.04
C VAL A 58 15.47 11.96 -3.67
N PHE A 59 15.40 10.88 -2.90
CA PHE A 59 14.13 10.23 -2.58
C PHE A 59 13.99 9.85 -1.11
N GLY A 60 12.76 9.60 -0.67
CA GLY A 60 12.46 9.08 0.66
C GLY A 60 11.03 9.32 1.11
N PHE A 61 10.70 8.88 2.33
CA PHE A 61 9.33 8.91 2.84
C PHE A 61 8.98 10.23 3.55
N ASP A 62 7.83 10.83 3.19
CA ASP A 62 7.30 12.03 3.87
C ASP A 62 6.26 11.71 4.97
N GLY A 63 5.97 10.41 5.15
CA GLY A 63 5.00 9.89 6.11
C GLY A 63 4.11 8.81 5.51
N ARG A 64 2.85 8.81 5.94
CA ARG A 64 1.80 7.87 5.53
C ARG A 64 0.51 8.62 5.23
N ASP A 65 -0.34 8.04 4.38
CA ASP A 65 -1.67 8.58 4.12
C ASP A 65 -2.51 8.74 5.39
N LYS A 66 -3.31 9.82 5.44
CA LYS A 66 -4.31 10.01 6.50
C LYS A 66 -5.61 9.31 6.08
N PRO A 67 -6.11 8.31 6.83
CA PRO A 67 -7.38 7.68 6.50
C PRO A 67 -8.53 8.69 6.61
N ALA A 68 -9.36 8.76 5.57
CA ALA A 68 -10.45 9.74 5.45
C ALA A 68 -11.49 9.67 6.59
N SER A 69 -11.56 8.56 7.32
CA SER A 69 -12.47 8.30 8.44
C SER A 69 -11.96 8.78 9.81
N GLY A 70 -10.72 9.25 9.93
CA GLY A 70 -10.14 9.72 11.20
C GLY A 70 -9.86 8.63 12.25
N VAL A 71 -10.23 7.38 11.99
CA VAL A 71 -9.87 6.22 12.81
C VAL A 71 -8.37 5.93 12.62
N SER A 72 -7.65 5.69 13.71
CA SER A 72 -6.18 5.56 13.73
C SER A 72 -5.67 4.27 13.07
N VAL A 73 -5.71 4.22 11.74
CA VAL A 73 -5.02 3.24 10.90
C VAL A 73 -3.80 3.91 10.28
N CYS A 74 -2.63 3.29 10.38
CA CYS A 74 -1.43 3.73 9.67
C CYS A 74 -1.64 3.54 8.17
N GLY A 75 -1.84 4.62 7.41
CA GLY A 75 -2.03 4.54 5.96
C GLY A 75 -0.81 4.02 5.20
N ASN A 76 -0.94 3.96 3.88
CA ASN A 76 0.15 3.57 2.98
C ASN A 76 1.34 4.54 3.14
N PRO A 77 2.60 4.07 3.16
CA PRO A 77 3.77 4.94 3.06
C PRO A 77 3.72 5.78 1.78
N ARG A 78 4.17 7.02 1.88
CA ARG A 78 4.24 7.94 0.73
C ARG A 78 5.70 8.23 0.41
N LEU A 79 6.11 7.86 -0.79
CA LEU A 79 7.44 8.08 -1.34
C LEU A 79 7.43 9.41 -2.11
N LEU A 80 8.36 10.30 -1.77
CA LEU A 80 8.69 11.47 -2.58
C LEU A 80 9.98 11.19 -3.35
N VAL A 81 10.00 11.61 -4.60
CA VAL A 81 11.19 11.56 -5.47
C VAL A 81 11.41 12.94 -6.05
N TYR A 82 12.61 13.48 -5.86
CA TYR A 82 13.05 14.77 -6.37
C TYR A 82 14.04 14.57 -7.50
N VAL A 83 13.64 14.85 -8.73
CA VAL A 83 14.47 14.68 -9.94
C VAL A 83 15.01 16.05 -10.34
N ALA A 84 16.33 16.23 -10.27
CA ALA A 84 17.03 17.46 -10.61
C ALA A 84 17.88 17.33 -11.87
N ALA A 85 17.74 18.30 -12.76
CA ALA A 85 18.61 18.50 -13.91
C ALA A 85 19.13 19.94 -13.94
N SER A 86 20.34 20.12 -14.47
CA SER A 86 20.83 21.44 -14.83
C SER A 86 21.48 21.46 -16.20
N ASN A 87 21.19 22.51 -16.98
CA ASN A 87 22.03 22.88 -18.11
C ASN A 87 22.90 24.09 -17.74
N LEU A 88 24.19 23.99 -18.01
CA LEU A 88 25.15 25.09 -17.88
C LEU A 88 25.21 25.96 -19.14
N ARG A 89 24.70 25.45 -20.27
CA ARG A 89 24.59 26.17 -21.55
C ARG A 89 23.24 26.87 -21.64
N SER A 90 23.25 28.09 -22.17
CA SER A 90 22.07 28.98 -22.21
C SER A 90 21.28 28.92 -23.52
N ALA A 91 21.58 27.97 -24.40
CA ALA A 91 20.90 27.82 -25.69
C ALA A 91 19.58 27.06 -25.54
N ASP A 92 19.65 25.87 -24.94
CA ASP A 92 18.50 25.00 -24.69
C ASP A 92 18.31 24.80 -23.19
N GLY A 93 17.14 25.20 -22.68
CA GLY A 93 16.88 25.21 -21.24
C GLY A 93 16.80 23.80 -20.65
N ALA A 94 17.19 23.67 -19.37
CA ALA A 94 17.23 22.43 -18.58
C ALA A 94 15.90 21.61 -18.51
N ARG A 95 14.82 22.13 -19.11
CA ARG A 95 13.54 21.45 -19.34
C ARG A 95 13.68 20.28 -20.32
N VAL A 96 14.24 20.55 -21.50
CA VAL A 96 14.21 19.64 -22.66
C VAL A 96 15.52 18.88 -22.81
N GLY A 97 16.63 19.47 -22.37
CA GLY A 97 17.97 18.94 -22.59
C GLY A 97 18.63 19.59 -23.81
N ASP A 98 19.84 19.14 -24.14
CA ASP A 98 20.53 19.49 -25.37
C ASP A 98 21.23 18.24 -25.97
N VAL A 99 22.07 18.42 -26.99
CA VAL A 99 22.74 17.32 -27.71
C VAL A 99 23.67 16.50 -26.79
N ASP A 100 24.16 17.10 -25.70
CA ASP A 100 25.11 16.48 -24.77
C ASP A 100 24.47 16.10 -23.41
N GLY A 101 23.15 16.32 -23.20
CA GLY A 101 22.54 16.13 -21.88
C GLY A 101 21.01 16.01 -21.83
N VAL A 102 20.52 15.05 -21.04
CA VAL A 102 19.10 14.73 -20.87
C VAL A 102 18.35 15.80 -20.07
N GLY A 103 17.18 16.24 -20.57
CA GLY A 103 16.35 17.25 -19.92
C GLY A 103 15.54 16.75 -18.73
N ALA A 104 15.17 17.67 -17.83
CA ALA A 104 14.38 17.37 -16.63
C ALA A 104 13.03 16.69 -16.93
N TYR A 105 12.36 17.01 -18.05
CA TYR A 105 11.13 16.32 -18.44
C TYR A 105 11.39 14.85 -18.79
N THR A 106 12.45 14.55 -19.54
CA THR A 106 12.80 13.17 -19.90
C THR A 106 13.22 12.39 -18.66
N LEU A 107 14.08 12.96 -17.80
CA LEU A 107 14.48 12.34 -16.54
C LEU A 107 13.28 12.01 -15.65
N ALA A 108 12.31 12.93 -15.52
CA ALA A 108 11.07 12.69 -14.77
C ALA A 108 10.20 11.59 -15.43
N ASN A 109 10.08 11.57 -16.76
CA ASN A 109 9.31 10.56 -17.49
C ASN A 109 9.93 9.14 -17.35
N GLU A 110 11.25 9.00 -17.48
CA GLU A 110 11.93 7.72 -17.27
C GLU A 110 11.79 7.26 -15.81
N THR A 111 11.94 8.18 -14.85
CA THR A 111 11.73 7.89 -13.41
C THR A 111 10.30 7.42 -13.14
N LEU A 112 9.31 8.03 -13.80
CA LEU A 112 7.91 7.62 -13.73
C LEU A 112 7.70 6.23 -14.36
N ALA A 113 8.30 5.96 -15.52
CA ALA A 113 8.17 4.68 -16.22
C ALA A 113 8.85 3.50 -15.50
N VAL A 114 9.94 3.76 -14.75
CA VAL A 114 10.63 2.75 -13.94
C VAL A 114 9.96 2.53 -12.58
N LEU A 115 9.39 3.57 -11.95
CA LEU A 115 8.79 3.45 -10.62
C LEU A 115 7.28 3.18 -10.62
N ASP A 116 6.48 3.70 -11.56
CA ASP A 116 5.03 3.51 -11.51
C ASP A 116 4.63 2.06 -11.82
N GLY A 117 3.86 1.49 -10.91
CA GLY A 117 3.49 0.08 -10.94
C GLY A 117 4.61 -0.90 -10.60
N ALA A 118 5.81 -0.45 -10.24
CA ALA A 118 6.95 -1.31 -9.89
C ALA A 118 6.72 -2.09 -8.59
N VAL A 119 7.34 -3.27 -8.48
CA VAL A 119 7.26 -4.15 -7.30
C VAL A 119 8.54 -4.06 -6.48
N VAL A 120 8.39 -3.76 -5.18
CA VAL A 120 9.50 -3.55 -4.23
C VAL A 120 9.24 -4.28 -2.92
N ALA A 121 10.30 -4.69 -2.23
CA ALA A 121 10.24 -5.48 -0.99
C ALA A 121 9.33 -6.73 -1.07
N ASP A 122 9.29 -7.38 -2.23
CA ASP A 122 8.46 -8.53 -2.64
C ASP A 122 6.92 -8.35 -2.58
N ASP A 123 6.37 -7.59 -1.62
CA ASP A 123 4.92 -7.44 -1.38
C ASP A 123 4.36 -6.03 -1.61
N ARG A 124 5.16 -5.05 -2.08
CA ARG A 124 4.69 -3.68 -2.32
C ARG A 124 4.65 -3.30 -3.79
N ARG A 125 3.68 -2.45 -4.13
CA ARG A 125 3.60 -1.76 -5.41
C ARG A 125 3.73 -0.26 -5.21
N ILE A 126 4.59 0.37 -6.01
CA ILE A 126 4.67 1.81 -6.13
C ILE A 126 3.57 2.27 -7.10
N VAL A 127 2.85 3.34 -6.77
CA VAL A 127 1.76 3.89 -7.59
C VAL A 127 1.87 5.41 -7.63
N ALA A 128 1.95 6.01 -8.82
CA ALA A 128 2.03 7.46 -9.00
C ALA A 128 0.75 8.17 -8.51
N VAL A 129 0.92 9.34 -7.89
CA VAL A 129 -0.17 10.14 -7.29
C VAL A 129 -0.25 11.54 -7.91
N ASP A 130 0.85 12.30 -7.86
CA ASP A 130 1.00 13.56 -8.58
C ASP A 130 2.47 13.86 -8.86
N ASP A 131 2.73 14.62 -9.92
CA ASP A 131 4.03 15.22 -10.24
C ASP A 131 3.91 16.73 -10.44
N ARG A 132 5.01 17.46 -10.23
CA ARG A 132 5.07 18.90 -10.47
C ARG A 132 6.49 19.45 -10.42
N VAL A 133 6.71 20.55 -11.13
CA VAL A 133 7.92 21.38 -10.95
C VAL A 133 7.87 22.11 -9.60
N VAL A 134 8.89 21.94 -8.77
CA VAL A 134 9.05 22.67 -7.48
C VAL A 134 10.15 23.72 -7.51
N VAL A 135 11.13 23.60 -8.42
CA VAL A 135 12.11 24.64 -8.74
C VAL A 135 12.19 24.77 -10.27
N SER A 136 12.13 25.99 -10.79
CA SER A 136 12.53 26.28 -12.16
C SER A 136 13.23 27.63 -12.22
N ASN A 137 14.52 27.60 -12.54
CA ASN A 137 15.28 28.77 -12.98
C ASN A 137 15.91 28.47 -14.36
N GLU A 138 16.68 29.41 -14.90
CA GLU A 138 17.27 29.30 -16.25
C GLU A 138 18.22 28.10 -16.41
N ARG A 139 18.88 27.68 -15.32
CA ARG A 139 19.95 26.67 -15.32
C ARG A 139 19.55 25.36 -14.64
N THR A 140 18.60 25.37 -13.70
CA THR A 140 18.27 24.21 -12.86
C THR A 140 16.77 24.05 -12.69
N ILE A 141 16.31 22.80 -12.76
CA ILE A 141 14.92 22.41 -12.56
C ILE A 141 14.87 21.20 -11.63
N VAL A 142 13.93 21.24 -10.69
CA VAL A 142 13.62 20.13 -9.78
C VAL A 142 12.14 19.78 -9.93
N PHE A 143 11.87 18.54 -10.31
CA PHE A 143 10.54 17.92 -10.21
C PHE A 143 10.37 17.30 -8.83
N GLU A 144 9.16 17.37 -8.30
CA GLU A 144 8.69 16.54 -7.20
C GLU A 144 7.67 15.55 -7.78
N GLN A 145 7.98 14.27 -7.71
CA GLN A 145 7.06 13.17 -8.01
C GLN A 145 6.62 12.53 -6.69
N ARG A 146 5.35 12.16 -6.60
CA ARG A 146 4.76 11.52 -5.41
C ARG A 146 4.18 10.17 -5.78
N TYR A 147 4.47 9.20 -4.92
CA TYR A 147 3.96 7.85 -5.05
C TYR A 147 3.37 7.36 -3.73
N GLY A 148 2.24 6.67 -3.83
CA GLY A 148 1.76 5.81 -2.75
C GLY A 148 2.43 4.45 -2.86
N VAL A 149 2.99 3.94 -1.77
CA VAL A 149 3.48 2.57 -1.68
C VAL A 149 2.36 1.71 -1.10
N VAL A 150 1.57 1.09 -1.97
CA VAL A 150 0.51 0.18 -1.57
C VAL A 150 1.09 -1.21 -1.33
N THR A 151 0.50 -2.00 -0.45
CA THR A 151 0.71 -3.46 -0.52
C THR A 151 0.12 -3.93 -1.85
N LEU A 152 0.87 -4.74 -2.60
CA LEU A 152 0.23 -5.68 -3.52
C LEU A 152 -0.77 -6.46 -2.67
N ALA A 153 -2.04 -6.50 -3.07
CA ALA A 153 -2.95 -7.40 -2.39
C ALA A 153 -2.36 -8.82 -2.51
N ASP A 154 -2.19 -9.47 -1.35
CA ASP A 154 -2.52 -10.87 -1.15
C ASP A 154 -2.58 -11.67 -2.48
N THR A 155 -1.46 -12.22 -2.95
CA THR A 155 -1.30 -12.60 -4.38
C THR A 155 -2.07 -13.84 -4.83
N ASN A 156 -2.55 -14.67 -3.90
CA ASN A 156 -3.64 -15.60 -4.20
C ASN A 156 -4.94 -14.82 -4.01
N THR A 157 -5.98 -14.99 -4.82
CA THR A 157 -7.29 -14.43 -4.44
C THR A 157 -7.67 -14.99 -3.07
N PRO A 158 -7.65 -14.15 -2.03
CA PRO A 158 -8.27 -14.69 -0.23
C PRO A 158 -9.56 -15.54 -0.45
N THR A 159 -9.72 -16.69 0.22
CA THR A 159 -10.78 -17.69 -0.09
C THR A 159 -11.59 -18.12 1.13
N PHE A 160 -12.81 -18.63 0.89
CA PHE A 160 -13.63 -19.31 1.88
C PHE A 160 -14.20 -20.60 1.30
N ASP A 161 -14.12 -21.69 2.07
CA ASP A 161 -14.48 -23.04 1.61
C ASP A 161 -13.70 -23.48 0.35
N GLY A 162 -12.44 -23.01 0.24
CA GLY A 162 -11.58 -23.24 -0.93
C GLY A 162 -11.99 -22.47 -2.19
N GLN A 163 -13.00 -21.59 -2.12
CA GLN A 163 -13.50 -20.82 -3.26
C GLN A 163 -13.20 -19.33 -3.09
N ALA A 164 -12.87 -18.65 -4.19
CA ALA A 164 -12.85 -17.19 -4.23
C ALA A 164 -14.28 -16.66 -4.04
N ILE A 165 -14.49 -15.82 -3.03
CA ILE A 165 -15.76 -15.11 -2.82
C ILE A 165 -15.79 -13.80 -3.62
N LEU A 166 -14.61 -13.21 -3.83
CA LEU A 166 -14.42 -11.88 -4.40
C LEU A 166 -13.86 -12.01 -5.83
N GLY A 167 -14.12 -11.01 -6.67
CA GLY A 167 -13.56 -10.96 -8.03
C GLY A 167 -12.03 -10.85 -8.01
N ALA A 168 -11.35 -11.37 -9.03
CA ALA A 168 -9.89 -11.50 -9.05
C ALA A 168 -9.14 -10.16 -8.83
N ASP A 169 -9.68 -9.04 -9.31
CA ASP A 169 -9.10 -7.70 -9.17
C ASP A 169 -9.43 -7.00 -7.82
N SER A 170 -10.10 -7.70 -6.90
CA SER A 170 -10.53 -7.12 -5.62
C SER A 170 -9.33 -6.91 -4.70
N VAL A 171 -9.15 -5.68 -4.23
CA VAL A 171 -8.08 -5.32 -3.29
C VAL A 171 -8.61 -5.46 -1.87
N VAL A 172 -7.92 -6.22 -1.02
CA VAL A 172 -8.40 -6.57 0.33
C VAL A 172 -7.25 -6.53 1.31
N THR A 173 -7.54 -6.19 2.57
CA THR A 173 -6.63 -6.28 3.70
C THR A 173 -7.28 -7.07 4.82
N THR A 174 -6.62 -8.13 5.28
CA THR A 174 -7.12 -9.00 6.36
C THR A 174 -6.68 -8.50 7.73
N GLN A 175 -7.63 -7.94 8.48
CA GLN A 175 -7.47 -7.53 9.88
C GLN A 175 -7.87 -8.68 10.81
N VAL A 176 -6.87 -9.38 11.38
CA VAL A 176 -7.11 -10.52 12.27
C VAL A 176 -7.16 -10.05 13.72
N GLY A 177 -8.34 -10.14 14.36
CA GLY A 177 -8.57 -9.66 15.73
C GLY A 177 -7.79 -10.43 16.82
N VAL A 178 -7.93 -10.00 18.08
CA VAL A 178 -7.37 -10.75 19.22
C VAL A 178 -8.21 -12.00 19.51
N LEU A 179 -7.52 -13.12 19.72
CA LEU A 179 -8.13 -14.39 20.10
C LEU A 179 -8.46 -14.33 21.60
N ARG A 180 -9.74 -14.15 21.94
CA ARG A 180 -10.18 -13.95 23.33
C ARG A 180 -10.09 -15.26 24.12
N SER A 181 -9.79 -15.19 25.41
CA SER A 181 -10.01 -16.32 26.32
C SER A 181 -11.20 -16.02 27.20
N ARG A 182 -12.17 -16.95 27.20
CA ARG A 182 -13.30 -16.88 28.12
C ARG A 182 -12.86 -17.49 29.44
N SER A 183 -13.04 -16.78 30.54
CA SER A 183 -12.77 -17.30 31.88
C SER A 183 -13.90 -16.95 32.83
N ILE A 184 -14.10 -17.80 33.84
CA ILE A 184 -14.92 -17.47 35.00
C ILE A 184 -13.97 -17.20 36.17
N ALA A 185 -14.17 -16.06 36.81
CA ALA A 185 -13.62 -15.78 38.13
C ALA A 185 -14.60 -16.26 39.21
N PHE A 186 -14.09 -16.95 40.24
CA PHE A 186 -14.83 -17.27 41.45
C PHE A 186 -13.93 -17.17 42.69
N GLY A 187 -14.54 -16.88 43.84
CA GLY A 187 -13.87 -16.86 45.13
C GLY A 187 -14.50 -17.88 46.08
N PHE A 188 -13.71 -18.42 47.00
CA PHE A 188 -14.20 -19.29 48.06
C PHE A 188 -14.29 -18.50 49.37
N PRO A 189 -15.41 -18.55 50.12
CA PRO A 189 -15.51 -17.89 51.42
C PRO A 189 -14.41 -18.36 52.38
N GLY A 190 -13.62 -17.42 52.90
CA GLY A 190 -12.50 -17.71 53.81
C GLY A 190 -11.15 -18.00 53.13
N ILE A 191 -11.03 -17.85 51.80
CA ILE A 191 -9.75 -17.89 51.09
C ILE A 191 -9.56 -16.57 50.33
N ASP A 192 -8.53 -15.80 50.69
CA ASP A 192 -8.18 -14.57 49.98
C ASP A 192 -7.55 -14.89 48.60
N GLY A 193 -8.35 -14.76 47.55
CA GLY A 193 -7.89 -14.91 46.16
C GLY A 193 -9.03 -15.01 45.15
N GLU A 194 -8.81 -14.45 43.96
CA GLU A 194 -9.69 -14.65 42.80
C GLU A 194 -9.19 -15.87 42.00
N PHE A 195 -9.92 -16.97 42.03
CA PHE A 195 -9.62 -18.14 41.23
C PHE A 195 -10.20 -17.97 39.83
N ARG A 196 -9.34 -17.92 38.81
CA ARG A 196 -9.73 -17.82 37.41
C ARG A 196 -9.64 -19.19 36.73
N HIS A 197 -10.77 -19.70 36.24
CA HIS A 197 -10.82 -20.91 35.44
C HIS A 197 -11.08 -20.55 33.97
N GLY A 198 -10.15 -20.93 33.08
CA GLY A 198 -10.28 -20.72 31.65
C GLY A 198 -11.25 -21.72 31.03
N LEU A 199 -12.33 -21.23 30.42
CA LEU A 199 -13.30 -21.99 29.63
C LEU A 199 -12.84 -22.18 28.17
N GLY A 200 -11.52 -22.14 27.92
CA GLY A 200 -10.94 -22.11 26.59
C GLY A 200 -10.97 -20.73 25.93
N HIS A 201 -11.25 -20.72 24.63
CA HIS A 201 -11.17 -19.53 23.78
C HIS A 201 -12.55 -19.10 23.26
N GLU A 202 -12.76 -17.80 23.22
CA GLU A 202 -13.90 -17.17 22.55
C GLU A 202 -13.56 -16.95 21.07
N GLY A 203 -14.59 -16.86 20.22
CA GLY A 203 -14.41 -16.76 18.78
C GLY A 203 -13.59 -15.55 18.36
N ARG A 204 -12.69 -15.75 17.39
CA ARG A 204 -11.80 -14.70 16.89
C ARG A 204 -12.46 -14.01 15.70
N THR A 205 -12.75 -12.71 15.81
CA THR A 205 -13.19 -11.90 14.66
C THR A 205 -12.03 -11.76 13.68
N ILE A 206 -12.30 -12.01 12.41
CA ILE A 206 -11.39 -11.77 11.28
C ILE A 206 -12.15 -10.90 10.29
N ARG A 207 -11.62 -9.72 9.98
CA ARG A 207 -12.28 -8.74 9.10
C ARG A 207 -11.50 -8.58 7.81
N TRP A 208 -12.17 -8.75 6.68
CA TRP A 208 -11.68 -8.30 5.38
C TRP A 208 -12.18 -6.88 5.14
N VAL A 209 -11.28 -5.95 4.84
CA VAL A 209 -11.60 -4.55 4.48
C VAL A 209 -11.01 -4.29 3.10
N GLY A 210 -11.74 -3.66 2.19
CA GLY A 210 -11.17 -3.34 0.89
C GLY A 210 -12.16 -2.87 -0.16
N GLN A 211 -11.87 -3.24 -1.41
CA GLN A 211 -12.60 -2.87 -2.62
C GLN A 211 -12.90 -4.13 -3.43
N ILE A 212 -14.17 -4.45 -3.61
CA ILE A 212 -14.60 -5.34 -4.69
C ILE A 212 -14.44 -4.55 -6.00
N ARG A 213 -13.92 -5.20 -7.05
CA ARG A 213 -13.75 -4.61 -8.38
C ARG A 213 -14.30 -5.54 -9.46
N THR A 214 -14.99 -4.98 -10.45
CA THR A 214 -15.54 -5.70 -11.61
C THR A 214 -15.65 -4.80 -12.83
N ASP A 215 -15.68 -5.38 -14.02
CA ASP A 215 -15.81 -4.61 -15.26
C ASP A 215 -17.24 -4.06 -15.50
N THR A 216 -18.26 -4.61 -14.83
CA THR A 216 -19.67 -4.18 -14.95
C THR A 216 -20.41 -4.11 -13.62
N HIS A 217 -21.48 -3.31 -13.57
CA HIS A 217 -22.37 -3.22 -12.41
C HIS A 217 -23.18 -4.51 -12.17
N ASP A 218 -23.44 -5.29 -13.22
CA ASP A 218 -24.13 -6.58 -13.12
C ASP A 218 -23.22 -7.63 -12.45
N ALA A 219 -21.94 -7.67 -12.84
CA ALA A 219 -20.94 -8.52 -12.19
C ALA A 219 -20.73 -8.15 -10.72
N MET A 220 -20.72 -6.84 -10.39
CA MET A 220 -20.67 -6.37 -9.00
C MET A 220 -21.89 -6.89 -8.20
N SER A 221 -23.08 -6.77 -8.78
CA SER A 221 -24.33 -7.19 -8.13
C SER A 221 -24.41 -8.71 -7.94
N ALA A 222 -23.87 -9.48 -8.89
CA ALA A 222 -23.78 -10.94 -8.79
C ALA A 222 -22.79 -11.39 -7.71
N LEU A 223 -21.62 -10.74 -7.59
CA LEU A 223 -20.66 -11.02 -6.51
C LEU A 223 -21.24 -10.66 -5.14
N GLU A 224 -21.87 -9.50 -4.99
CA GLU A 224 -22.51 -9.10 -3.75
C GLU A 224 -23.62 -10.08 -3.31
N GLY A 225 -24.49 -10.49 -4.25
CA GLY A 225 -25.50 -11.53 -3.97
C GLY A 225 -24.87 -12.86 -3.56
N GLY A 226 -23.78 -13.27 -4.23
CA GLY A 226 -23.02 -14.47 -3.87
C GLY A 226 -22.31 -14.42 -2.51
N ILE A 227 -22.05 -13.23 -1.95
CA ILE A 227 -21.61 -13.04 -0.56
C ILE A 227 -22.82 -13.22 0.38
N GLU A 228 -23.94 -12.58 0.07
CA GLU A 228 -25.15 -12.60 0.91
C GLU A 228 -25.80 -13.99 1.00
N ASP A 229 -25.83 -14.76 -0.08
CA ASP A 229 -26.27 -16.16 -0.10
C ASP A 229 -25.37 -17.06 0.77
N ARG A 230 -24.05 -16.88 0.70
CA ARG A 230 -23.10 -17.63 1.55
C ARG A 230 -23.26 -17.28 3.02
N MET A 231 -23.44 -16.00 3.34
CA MET A 231 -23.71 -15.54 4.71
C MET A 231 -25.03 -16.11 5.23
N GLY A 232 -26.09 -16.13 4.41
CA GLY A 232 -27.37 -16.76 4.74
C GLY A 232 -27.31 -18.28 4.97
N SER A 233 -26.29 -18.97 4.43
CA SER A 233 -26.10 -20.41 4.64
C SER A 233 -25.59 -20.79 6.04
N GLY A 234 -24.93 -19.87 6.74
CA GLY A 234 -24.36 -20.10 8.08
C GLY A 234 -23.25 -21.16 8.18
N GLY A 235 -22.68 -21.61 7.05
CA GLY A 235 -21.66 -22.67 7.03
C GLY A 235 -20.36 -22.29 7.73
N ALA A 236 -19.79 -23.23 8.50
CA ALA A 236 -18.50 -23.09 9.18
C ALA A 236 -17.38 -23.80 8.39
N SER A 237 -16.58 -23.03 7.66
CA SER A 237 -15.60 -23.55 6.70
C SER A 237 -14.17 -23.05 6.99
N VAL A 238 -13.21 -23.41 6.13
CA VAL A 238 -11.86 -22.82 6.17
C VAL A 238 -11.89 -21.48 5.45
N LEU A 239 -11.49 -20.42 6.16
CA LEU A 239 -11.11 -19.14 5.59
C LEU A 239 -9.61 -19.18 5.32
N SER A 240 -9.17 -19.07 4.06
CA SER A 240 -7.79 -18.68 3.78
C SER A 240 -7.82 -17.17 3.64
N ASP A 241 -7.06 -16.42 4.43
CA ASP A 241 -6.69 -15.12 3.90
C ASP A 241 -5.85 -15.29 2.64
N SER A 242 -5.89 -14.24 1.85
CA SER A 242 -5.56 -14.27 0.44
C SER A 242 -3.98 -14.18 0.37
N VAL A 243 -3.28 -13.71 1.43
CA VAL A 243 -1.84 -13.96 1.74
C VAL A 243 -1.51 -15.46 1.95
N GLY A 244 -2.51 -16.31 2.19
CA GLY A 244 -2.35 -17.75 2.37
C GLY A 244 -2.37 -18.23 3.84
N ARG A 245 -2.65 -17.37 4.83
CA ARG A 245 -2.82 -17.80 6.22
C ARG A 245 -4.21 -18.42 6.39
N THR A 246 -4.30 -19.65 6.88
CA THR A 246 -5.56 -20.38 7.00
C THR A 246 -6.15 -20.35 8.41
N PHE A 247 -7.47 -20.18 8.49
CA PHE A 247 -8.27 -20.09 9.71
C PHE A 247 -9.43 -21.09 9.61
N ALA A 248 -9.30 -22.23 10.27
CA ALA A 248 -10.33 -23.27 10.29
C ALA A 248 -11.55 -22.85 11.11
N ARG A 249 -12.75 -23.34 10.71
CA ARG A 249 -14.04 -23.16 11.37
C ARG A 249 -14.51 -21.70 11.46
N CYS A 250 -14.29 -20.93 10.41
CA CYS A 250 -14.84 -19.57 10.28
C CYS A 250 -16.27 -19.60 9.73
N VAL A 251 -17.13 -18.71 10.23
CA VAL A 251 -18.48 -18.43 9.71
C VAL A 251 -18.52 -16.98 9.25
N MET A 252 -19.22 -16.66 8.16
CA MET A 252 -19.51 -15.27 7.77
C MET A 252 -20.54 -14.66 8.71
N ASP A 253 -20.23 -13.52 9.31
CA ASP A 253 -21.03 -12.87 10.36
C ASP A 253 -21.77 -11.63 9.84
N ALA A 254 -21.09 -10.76 9.08
CA ALA A 254 -21.70 -9.57 8.49
C ALA A 254 -20.99 -9.08 7.22
N PHE A 255 -21.75 -8.77 6.17
CA PHE A 255 -21.28 -8.06 4.97
C PHE A 255 -21.78 -6.60 4.98
N ASN A 256 -20.86 -5.65 4.97
CA ASN A 256 -21.13 -4.22 5.07
C ASN A 256 -20.57 -3.48 3.85
N ARG A 257 -21.46 -2.95 3.00
CA ARG A 257 -21.11 -2.03 1.91
C ARG A 257 -20.70 -0.68 2.49
N ARG A 258 -19.60 -0.08 2.00
CA ARG A 258 -19.06 1.21 2.45
C ARG A 258 -19.09 2.25 1.34
N GLY A 259 -20.02 3.20 1.47
CA GLY A 259 -20.27 4.23 0.47
C GLY A 259 -20.95 3.68 -0.79
N GLU A 260 -21.22 4.58 -1.73
CA GLU A 260 -21.85 4.26 -3.02
C GLU A 260 -20.87 3.55 -3.98
N ARG A 261 -21.41 2.76 -4.91
CA ARG A 261 -20.64 2.21 -6.03
C ARG A 261 -20.22 3.34 -6.97
N TYR A 262 -18.99 3.29 -7.47
CA TYR A 262 -18.47 4.26 -8.45
C TYR A 262 -17.67 3.56 -9.55
N VAL A 263 -17.46 4.25 -10.67
CA VAL A 263 -16.55 3.80 -11.74
C VAL A 263 -15.17 4.41 -11.49
N HIS A 264 -14.13 3.58 -11.46
CA HIS A 264 -12.76 4.01 -11.18
C HIS A 264 -12.18 4.74 -12.41
N PRO A 265 -11.74 6.01 -12.27
CA PRO A 265 -11.45 6.87 -13.42
C PRO A 265 -10.24 6.43 -14.25
N LEU A 266 -9.33 5.62 -13.68
CA LEU A 266 -8.12 5.15 -14.38
C LEU A 266 -8.27 3.76 -15.01
N THR A 267 -9.25 2.95 -14.57
CA THR A 267 -9.39 1.55 -15.04
C THR A 267 -10.76 1.23 -15.65
N GLY A 268 -11.74 2.12 -15.53
CA GLY A 268 -13.10 1.89 -16.03
C GLY A 268 -13.92 0.86 -15.24
N GLN A 269 -13.31 0.20 -14.26
CA GLN A 269 -13.97 -0.82 -13.43
C GLN A 269 -14.95 -0.20 -12.43
N VAL A 270 -16.04 -0.90 -12.17
CA VAL A 270 -16.96 -0.62 -11.06
C VAL A 270 -16.31 -1.05 -9.75
N VAL A 271 -16.37 -0.18 -8.74
CA VAL A 271 -15.79 -0.39 -7.41
C VAL A 271 -16.84 -0.22 -6.33
N GLN A 272 -16.83 -1.15 -5.36
CA GLN A 272 -17.57 -1.05 -4.10
C GLN A 272 -16.59 -1.25 -2.95
N ASN A 273 -16.40 -0.23 -2.09
CA ASN A 273 -15.66 -0.45 -0.85
C ASN A 273 -16.52 -1.31 0.11
N PHE A 274 -15.90 -2.19 0.88
CA PHE A 274 -16.61 -3.14 1.75
C PHE A 274 -15.85 -3.47 3.04
N GLU A 275 -16.60 -3.98 4.02
CA GLU A 275 -16.11 -4.74 5.16
C GLU A 275 -16.87 -6.08 5.22
N LEU A 276 -16.16 -7.20 5.31
CA LEU A 276 -16.74 -8.54 5.50
C LEU A 276 -16.16 -9.15 6.78
N ASP A 277 -17.02 -9.38 7.77
CA ASP A 277 -16.67 -9.96 9.05
C ASP A 277 -16.89 -11.47 9.06
N PHE A 278 -15.89 -12.17 9.60
CA PHE A 278 -15.95 -13.60 9.90
C PHE A 278 -15.72 -13.82 11.40
N VAL A 279 -16.41 -14.79 11.98
CA VAL A 279 -16.13 -15.29 13.33
C VAL A 279 -15.51 -16.68 13.22
N GLN A 280 -14.24 -16.79 13.59
CA GLN A 280 -13.60 -18.09 13.80
C GLN A 280 -14.19 -18.73 15.07
N LEU A 281 -14.92 -19.83 14.91
CA LEU A 281 -15.45 -20.61 16.03
C LEU A 281 -14.31 -21.29 16.80
N ALA A 282 -14.47 -21.43 18.12
CA ALA A 282 -13.50 -22.12 18.95
C ALA A 282 -13.30 -23.59 18.52
N GLY A 283 -12.04 -24.03 18.53
CA GLY A 283 -11.62 -25.42 18.30
C GLY A 283 -12.15 -26.35 19.38
#